data_AF-A0A7S1ZF87-F1
#
_entry.id   AF-A0A7S1ZF87-F1
#
_cell.length_a   1.000
_cell.length_b   1.000
_cell.length_c   1.000
_cell.angle_alpha   90.00
_cell.angle_beta   90.00
_cell.angle_gamma   90.00
#
_symmetry.space_group_name_H-M   'P 1'
#
loop_
_entity.id
_entity.type
_entity.pdbx_description
1 polymer ?
#
loop_
_entity_poly.entity_id
_entity_poly.type
_entity_poly.pdbx_seq_one_letter_code
_entity_poly.pdbx_strand_id
1 'polypeptide(L)'
;PPKDGCDVLGGDGKYDPYDYKELVEGKLWRVRYKTLKDFGMYGFFKMCGLDFLGEGTVERAPEAVRALLREDQKIIGELMAKAKEEGGGRALLEAGLENSQDMIVARLEGPERNGRELMIFNPCRMRPAVMKWLRELGDVAYIVSGSGYHTNHLPLTGKAYPDAKLVCAGIADAKLSAAGARRADYI
;
A
#
# COMPACT_ATOMS: atom_id res chain seq x y z
N PRO A 1 -4.02 -15.48 6.92
CA PRO A 1 -2.70 -14.84 7.16
C PRO A 1 -2.08 -14.36 5.83
N PRO A 2 -1.63 -13.10 5.70
CA PRO A 2 -0.81 -12.74 4.55
C PRO A 2 0.47 -13.59 4.65
N LYS A 3 0.74 -14.40 3.62
CA LYS A 3 1.99 -15.16 3.54
C LYS A 3 3.12 -14.13 3.45
N ASP A 4 4.16 -14.30 4.25
CA ASP A 4 5.37 -13.46 4.34
C ASP A 4 6.21 -13.39 3.03
N GLY A 5 5.63 -13.72 1.87
CA GLY A 5 6.31 -13.83 0.58
C GLY A 5 6.29 -12.59 -0.31
N CYS A 6 5.64 -11.50 0.10
CA CYS A 6 5.66 -10.22 -0.65
C CYS A 6 6.69 -9.22 -0.12
N ASP A 7 7.34 -9.55 1.00
CA ASP A 7 8.48 -8.79 1.47
C ASP A 7 9.69 -9.22 0.67
N VAL A 8 10.15 -8.33 -0.21
CA VAL A 8 11.53 -8.36 -0.70
C VAL A 8 12.41 -8.39 0.54
N LEU A 9 13.07 -9.51 0.78
CA LEU A 9 14.42 -9.64 1.35
C LEU A 9 14.84 -8.55 2.37
N GLY A 10 15.19 -8.85 3.61
CA GLY A 10 15.54 -10.14 4.20
C GLY A 10 15.91 -9.97 5.68
N GLY A 11 16.12 -11.11 6.35
CA GLY A 11 16.58 -11.22 7.74
C GLY A 11 18.02 -10.74 7.99
N ASP A 12 18.58 -9.92 7.11
CA ASP A 12 19.93 -9.36 7.12
C ASP A 12 19.98 -7.82 7.25
N GLY A 13 18.82 -7.15 7.36
CA GLY A 13 18.74 -5.75 7.81
C GLY A 13 19.16 -4.68 6.80
N LYS A 14 19.19 -4.97 5.49
CA LYS A 14 19.75 -4.06 4.47
C LYS A 14 18.76 -3.27 3.61
N TYR A 15 17.45 -3.49 3.71
CA TYR A 15 16.46 -2.75 2.91
C TYR A 15 15.29 -2.22 3.74
N ASP A 16 15.16 -0.89 3.80
CA ASP A 16 13.98 -0.22 4.34
C ASP A 16 12.99 0.06 3.19
N PRO A 17 11.79 -0.54 3.18
CA PRO A 17 10.81 -0.31 2.12
C PRO A 17 10.07 1.03 2.26
N TYR A 18 10.45 1.88 3.21
CA TYR A 18 9.82 3.17 3.43
C TYR A 18 10.69 4.33 2.92
N ASP A 19 10.06 5.26 2.20
CA ASP A 19 10.60 6.57 1.87
C ASP A 19 9.83 7.64 2.65
N TYR A 20 10.54 8.37 3.51
CA TYR A 20 9.98 9.43 4.36
C TYR A 20 10.33 10.79 3.77
N LYS A 21 9.30 11.60 3.49
CA LYS A 21 9.48 12.95 2.98
C LYS A 21 8.66 13.93 3.80
N GLU A 22 9.33 14.89 4.42
CA GLU A 22 8.67 16.06 4.98
C GLU A 22 8.24 16.98 3.83
N LEU A 23 6.95 17.29 3.79
CA LEU A 23 6.31 18.13 2.77
C LEU A 23 6.12 19.56 3.29
N VAL A 24 5.80 19.69 4.57
CA VAL A 24 5.71 20.96 5.29
C VAL A 24 6.43 20.77 6.62
N GLU A 25 7.44 21.59 6.86
CA GLU A 25 8.28 21.54 8.05
C GLU A 25 7.46 21.44 9.33
N GLY A 26 7.70 20.37 10.11
CA GLY A 26 7.06 20.12 11.38
C GLY A 26 5.56 19.81 11.31
N LYS A 27 4.94 19.75 10.13
CA LYS A 27 3.48 19.69 9.99
C LYS A 27 2.95 18.56 9.11
N LEU A 28 3.65 18.22 8.03
CA LEU A 28 3.13 17.29 7.03
C LEU A 28 4.23 16.41 6.47
N TRP A 29 4.00 15.09 6.49
CA TRP A 29 4.93 14.10 5.96
C TRP A 29 4.20 13.13 5.02
N ARG A 30 4.93 12.68 4.00
CA ARG A 30 4.58 11.51 3.19
C ARG A 30 5.46 10.34 3.63
N VAL A 31 4.85 9.20 3.89
CA VAL A 31 5.55 7.92 4.02
C VAL A 31 5.11 7.03 2.88
N ARG A 32 6.04 6.74 1.97
CA ARG A 32 5.82 5.84 0.84
C ARG A 32 6.29 4.46 1.20
N TYR A 33 5.39 3.48 1.22
CA TYR A 33 5.73 2.07 1.35
C TYR A 33 5.84 1.42 -0.02
N LYS A 34 6.99 0.80 -0.30
CA LYS A 34 7.26 0.08 -1.54
C LYS A 34 7.22 -1.43 -1.29
N THR A 35 6.43 -2.12 -2.09
CA THR A 35 6.43 -3.58 -2.17
C THR A 35 6.71 -4.02 -3.58
N LEU A 36 7.08 -5.28 -3.74
CA LEU A 36 6.95 -5.88 -5.06
C LEU A 36 5.49 -6.04 -5.43
N LYS A 37 5.25 -6.01 -6.74
CA LYS A 37 4.06 -6.64 -7.29
C LYS A 37 4.09 -8.11 -6.92
N ASP A 38 3.08 -8.54 -6.16
CA ASP A 38 2.81 -9.95 -5.96
C ASP A 38 2.27 -10.54 -7.26
N PHE A 39 3.11 -11.27 -7.98
CA PHE A 39 2.67 -11.97 -9.20
C PHE A 39 1.69 -13.11 -8.91
N GLY A 40 1.58 -13.56 -7.66
CA GLY A 40 0.51 -14.44 -7.20
C GLY A 40 -0.88 -13.80 -7.36
N MET A 41 -0.97 -12.46 -7.28
CA MET A 41 -2.22 -11.74 -7.53
C MET A 41 -2.66 -11.82 -9.00
N TYR A 42 -1.71 -11.81 -9.95
CA TYR A 42 -2.01 -12.08 -11.37
C TYR A 42 -2.50 -13.51 -11.57
N GLY A 43 -1.91 -14.49 -10.87
CA GLY A 43 -2.41 -15.87 -10.85
C GLY A 43 -3.83 -15.99 -10.29
N PHE A 44 -4.14 -15.27 -9.21
CA PHE A 44 -5.48 -15.20 -8.64
C PHE A 44 -6.48 -14.53 -9.59
N PHE A 45 -6.13 -13.40 -10.20
CA PHE A 45 -6.97 -12.74 -11.18
C PHE A 45 -7.24 -13.63 -12.39
N LYS A 46 -6.22 -14.31 -12.90
CA LYS A 46 -6.35 -15.30 -13.97
C LYS A 46 -7.31 -16.43 -13.58
N MET A 47 -7.21 -16.95 -12.37
CA MET A 47 -8.13 -17.96 -11.82
C MET A 47 -9.57 -17.44 -11.69
N CYS A 48 -9.76 -16.14 -11.43
CA CYS A 48 -11.07 -15.47 -11.46
C CYS A 48 -11.51 -15.06 -12.88
N GLY A 49 -10.85 -15.54 -13.94
CA GLY A 49 -11.19 -15.26 -15.34
C GLY A 49 -10.70 -13.90 -15.85
N LEU A 50 -9.92 -13.16 -15.06
CA LEU A 50 -9.28 -11.90 -15.42
C LEU A 50 -7.84 -12.18 -15.84
N ASP A 51 -7.64 -12.64 -17.07
CA ASP A 51 -6.31 -12.95 -17.60
C ASP A 51 -5.62 -11.70 -18.18
N PHE A 52 -5.18 -10.78 -17.32
CA PHE A 52 -4.57 -9.50 -17.75
C PHE A 52 -3.37 -9.65 -18.69
N LEU A 53 -2.72 -10.82 -18.73
CA LEU A 53 -1.54 -11.11 -19.53
C LEU A 53 -1.77 -12.23 -20.56
N GLY A 54 -3.00 -12.71 -20.70
CA GLY A 54 -3.35 -13.74 -21.67
C GLY A 54 -3.68 -13.17 -23.04
N GLU A 55 -3.48 -13.98 -24.08
CA GLU A 55 -3.86 -13.63 -25.45
C GLU A 55 -5.34 -13.27 -25.56
N GLY A 56 -6.20 -13.93 -24.77
CA GLY A 56 -7.64 -13.66 -24.73
C GLY A 56 -8.02 -12.23 -24.29
N THR A 57 -7.16 -11.53 -23.53
CA THR A 57 -7.42 -10.14 -23.13
C THR A 57 -7.08 -9.16 -24.23
N VAL A 58 -6.02 -9.41 -25.00
CA VAL A 58 -5.70 -8.62 -26.19
C VAL A 58 -6.80 -8.78 -27.22
N GLU A 59 -7.26 -10.01 -27.47
CA GLU A 59 -8.29 -10.26 -28.48
C GLU A 59 -9.67 -9.68 -28.11
N ARG A 60 -9.95 -9.48 -26.82
CA ARG A 60 -11.19 -8.85 -26.34
C ARG A 60 -11.10 -7.32 -26.27
N ALA A 61 -9.89 -6.75 -26.37
CA ALA A 61 -9.70 -5.31 -26.35
C ALA A 61 -10.13 -4.65 -27.68
N PRO A 62 -10.49 -3.36 -27.66
CA PRO A 62 -10.73 -2.59 -28.88
C PRO A 62 -9.51 -2.67 -29.82
N GLU A 63 -9.76 -2.81 -31.13
CA GLU A 63 -8.69 -3.02 -32.13
C GLU A 63 -7.59 -1.95 -32.06
N ALA A 64 -7.99 -0.69 -31.82
CA ALA A 64 -7.11 0.46 -31.70
C ALA A 64 -6.05 0.35 -30.58
N VAL A 65 -6.25 -0.50 -29.57
CA VAL A 65 -5.31 -0.68 -28.45
C VAL A 65 -4.60 -2.04 -28.46
N ARG A 66 -4.96 -2.96 -29.36
CA ARG A 66 -4.40 -4.32 -29.35
C ARG A 66 -2.89 -4.35 -29.58
N ALA A 67 -2.40 -3.56 -30.52
CA ALA A 67 -0.96 -3.48 -30.80
C ALA A 67 -0.18 -3.00 -29.56
N LEU A 68 -0.70 -1.99 -28.86
CA LEU A 68 -0.12 -1.49 -27.61
C LEU A 68 -0.14 -2.58 -26.52
N LEU A 69 -1.26 -3.27 -26.34
CA LEU A 69 -1.38 -4.33 -25.35
C LEU A 69 -0.45 -5.53 -25.62
N ARG A 70 -0.19 -5.86 -26.89
CA ARG A 70 0.80 -6.90 -27.24
C ARG A 70 2.22 -6.48 -26.88
N GLU A 71 2.57 -5.23 -27.15
CA GLU A 71 3.88 -4.69 -26.80
C GLU A 71 4.07 -4.65 -25.28
N ASP A 72 3.05 -4.19 -24.54
CA ASP A 72 3.06 -4.22 -23.08
C ASP A 72 3.21 -5.64 -22.53
N GLN A 73 2.50 -6.63 -23.09
CA GLN A 73 2.64 -8.04 -22.69
C GLN A 73 4.06 -8.56 -22.92
N LYS A 74 4.67 -8.21 -24.05
CA LYS A 74 6.06 -8.59 -24.35
C LYS A 74 7.04 -7.96 -23.36
N ILE A 75 6.95 -6.64 -23.12
CA ILE A 75 7.79 -5.92 -22.18
C ILE A 75 7.66 -6.50 -20.77
N ILE A 76 6.42 -6.73 -20.30
CA ILE A 76 6.17 -7.33 -18.98
C ILE A 76 6.77 -8.74 -18.92
N GLY A 77 6.64 -9.55 -19.97
CA GLY A 77 7.23 -10.88 -20.06
C GLY A 77 8.75 -10.88 -19.97
N GLU A 78 9.42 -9.95 -20.66
CA GLU A 78 10.88 -9.78 -20.60
C GLU A 78 11.36 -9.32 -19.22
N LEU A 79 10.67 -8.34 -18.61
CA LEU A 79 10.98 -7.88 -17.25
C LEU A 79 10.82 -9.01 -16.22
N MET A 80 9.80 -9.84 -16.39
CA MET A 80 9.56 -11.02 -15.54
C MET A 80 10.62 -12.10 -15.69
N ALA A 81 11.08 -12.36 -16.92
CA ALA A 81 12.15 -13.32 -17.18
C ALA A 81 13.47 -12.84 -16.56
N LYS A 82 13.85 -11.58 -16.81
CA LYS A 82 15.07 -10.96 -16.25
C LYS A 82 15.07 -10.97 -14.72
N ALA A 83 13.95 -10.61 -14.12
CA ALA A 83 13.77 -10.67 -12.68
C ALA A 83 13.97 -12.07 -12.07
N LYS A 84 13.52 -13.11 -12.77
CA LYS A 84 13.68 -14.50 -12.35
C LYS A 84 15.15 -14.94 -12.44
N GLU A 85 15.89 -14.44 -13.42
CA GLU A 85 17.33 -14.70 -13.61
C GLU A 85 18.19 -13.96 -12.57
N GLU A 86 17.86 -12.71 -12.23
CA GLU A 86 18.62 -11.88 -11.29
C GLU A 86 18.38 -12.24 -9.80
N GLY A 87 17.57 -13.26 -9.53
CA GLY A 87 17.62 -14.02 -8.26
C GLY A 87 17.15 -13.29 -7.01
N GLY A 88 16.45 -12.16 -7.12
CA GLY A 88 16.01 -11.43 -5.93
C GLY A 88 15.01 -10.34 -6.20
N GLY A 89 14.28 -9.96 -5.15
CA GLY A 89 13.25 -8.94 -5.28
C GLY A 89 13.77 -7.52 -5.50
N ARG A 90 15.08 -7.26 -5.33
CA ARG A 90 15.68 -5.96 -5.64
C ARG A 90 15.71 -5.67 -7.14
N ALA A 91 16.11 -6.65 -7.95
CA ALA A 91 16.08 -6.58 -9.41
C ALA A 91 14.66 -6.26 -9.93
N LEU A 92 13.65 -6.89 -9.32
CA LEU A 92 12.24 -6.62 -9.61
C LEU A 92 11.80 -5.18 -9.26
N LEU A 93 12.28 -4.64 -8.14
CA LEU A 93 12.00 -3.25 -7.76
C LEU A 93 12.66 -2.27 -8.76
N GLU A 94 13.92 -2.48 -9.11
CA GLU A 94 14.67 -1.65 -10.06
C GLU A 94 14.11 -1.75 -11.49
N ALA A 95 13.51 -2.90 -11.85
CA ALA A 95 12.80 -3.12 -13.11
C ALA A 95 11.41 -2.44 -13.19
N GLY A 96 11.01 -1.67 -12.19
CA GLY A 96 9.72 -0.97 -12.18
C GLY A 96 8.52 -1.85 -11.84
N LEU A 97 8.75 -3.07 -11.34
CA LEU A 97 7.70 -3.98 -10.85
C LEU A 97 7.41 -3.74 -9.36
N GLU A 98 7.48 -2.48 -8.94
CA GLU A 98 7.09 -2.03 -7.61
C GLU A 98 5.61 -1.62 -7.56
N ASN A 99 4.96 -1.92 -6.44
CA ASN A 99 3.75 -1.26 -6.01
C ASN A 99 4.12 -0.29 -4.89
N SER A 100 3.59 0.92 -4.95
CA SER A 100 3.76 1.90 -3.87
C SER A 100 2.43 2.28 -3.26
N GLN A 101 2.42 2.46 -1.94
CA GLN A 101 1.31 3.06 -1.22
C GLN A 101 1.81 4.25 -0.41
N ASP A 102 1.20 5.41 -0.63
CA ASP A 102 1.49 6.62 0.12
C ASP A 102 0.56 6.74 1.32
N MET A 103 1.16 6.93 2.49
CA MET A 103 0.53 7.37 3.71
C MET A 103 0.87 8.84 3.94
N ILE A 104 -0.12 9.65 4.27
CA ILE A 104 0.10 11.04 4.69
C ILE A 104 -0.04 11.12 6.20
N VAL A 105 0.92 11.78 6.84
CA VAL A 105 0.88 12.06 8.28
C VAL A 105 0.80 13.56 8.44
N ALA A 106 -0.21 14.05 9.13
CA ALA A 106 -0.41 15.47 9.39
C ALA A 106 -0.46 15.72 10.88
N ARG A 107 0.28 16.73 11.35
CA ARG A 107 0.16 17.26 12.70
C ARG A 107 -1.14 18.07 12.80
N LEU A 108 -1.93 17.78 13.83
CA LEU A 108 -3.16 18.50 14.10
C LEU A 108 -2.86 19.73 14.94
N GLU A 109 -3.31 20.88 14.45
CA GLU A 109 -3.24 22.15 15.16
C GLU A 109 -4.61 22.49 15.75
N GLY A 110 -4.61 23.22 16.87
CA GLY A 110 -5.83 23.74 17.48
C GLY A 110 -5.57 24.26 18.89
N PRO A 111 -6.43 25.13 19.43
CA PRO A 111 -6.27 25.69 20.77
C PRO A 111 -6.15 24.62 21.86
N GLU A 112 -6.90 23.51 21.69
CA GLU A 112 -6.97 22.39 22.62
C GLU A 112 -5.92 21.30 22.35
N ARG A 113 -5.22 21.39 21.20
CA ARG A 113 -4.32 20.36 20.71
C ARG A 113 -2.93 20.96 20.75
N ASN A 114 -2.14 20.59 21.75
CA ASN A 114 -0.78 21.09 22.00
C ASN A 114 0.25 20.77 20.88
N GLY A 115 -0.18 20.64 19.63
CA GLY A 115 0.63 20.28 18.47
C GLY A 115 1.13 18.84 18.50
N ARG A 116 0.71 18.00 19.44
CA ARG A 116 1.23 16.63 19.59
C ARG A 116 0.39 15.57 18.88
N GLU A 117 -0.85 15.87 18.53
CA GLU A 117 -1.73 14.91 17.88
C GLU A 117 -1.44 14.79 16.38
N LEU A 118 -1.54 13.57 15.86
CA LEU A 118 -1.34 13.23 14.47
C LEU A 118 -2.61 12.64 13.86
N MET A 119 -2.83 12.97 12.58
CA MET A 119 -3.74 12.26 11.69
C MET A 119 -2.92 11.46 10.69
N ILE A 120 -3.27 10.20 10.49
CA ILE A 120 -2.73 9.34 9.45
C ILE A 120 -3.80 9.12 8.38
N PHE A 121 -3.52 9.50 7.14
CA PHE A 121 -4.40 9.27 5.99
C PHE A 121 -3.86 8.14 5.11
N ASN A 122 -4.74 7.19 4.77
CA ASN A 122 -4.45 6.00 3.97
C ASN A 122 -3.21 5.25 4.45
N PRO A 123 -3.22 4.69 5.66
CA PRO A 123 -2.04 4.07 6.26
C PRO A 123 -1.44 2.99 5.36
N CYS A 124 -0.12 2.98 5.28
CA CYS A 124 0.64 1.88 4.72
C CYS A 124 0.85 0.77 5.76
N ARG A 125 1.64 -0.26 5.44
CA ARG A 125 1.98 -1.31 6.40
C ARG A 125 2.69 -0.73 7.61
N MET A 126 2.23 -1.07 8.82
CA MET A 126 2.79 -0.58 10.09
C MET A 126 3.88 -1.51 10.63
N ARG A 127 5.11 -1.36 10.13
CA ARG A 127 6.28 -2.06 10.71
C ARG A 127 6.76 -1.36 12.00
N PRO A 128 7.50 -2.04 12.88
CA PRO A 128 8.01 -1.46 14.12
C PRO A 128 8.76 -0.13 13.96
N ALA A 129 9.53 0.03 12.86
CA ALA A 129 10.25 1.27 12.55
C ALA A 129 9.30 2.45 12.31
N VAL A 130 8.27 2.28 11.47
CA VAL A 130 7.25 3.32 11.22
C VAL A 130 6.50 3.66 12.50
N MET A 131 6.12 2.65 13.28
CA MET A 131 5.42 2.88 14.55
C MET A 131 6.28 3.63 15.57
N LYS A 132 7.59 3.34 15.60
CA LYS A 132 8.55 4.08 16.43
C LYS A 132 8.66 5.53 15.97
N TRP A 133 8.86 5.76 14.68
CA TRP A 133 8.94 7.10 14.09
C TRP A 133 7.67 7.92 14.37
N LEU A 134 6.48 7.33 14.21
CA LEU A 134 5.21 7.99 14.55
C LEU A 134 5.14 8.40 16.02
N ARG A 135 5.56 7.52 16.96
CA ARG A 135 5.60 7.85 18.39
C ARG A 135 6.55 8.99 18.72
N GLU A 136 7.66 9.10 18.00
CA GLU A 136 8.61 10.21 18.15
C GLU A 136 8.03 11.52 17.61
N LEU A 137 7.17 11.46 16.58
CA LEU A 137 6.48 12.64 16.04
C LEU A 137 5.32 13.12 16.90
N GLY A 138 4.55 12.23 17.52
CA GLY A 138 3.34 12.57 18.26
C GLY A 138 2.37 11.40 18.49
N ASP A 139 1.22 11.72 19.06
CA ASP A 139 0.17 10.77 19.39
C ASP A 139 -0.81 10.64 18.22
N VAL A 140 -0.97 9.43 17.68
CA VAL A 140 -1.92 9.20 16.58
C VAL A 140 -3.34 9.28 17.13
N ALA A 141 -4.03 10.37 16.84
CA ALA A 141 -5.40 10.61 17.27
C ALA A 141 -6.43 10.20 16.21
N TYR A 142 -6.06 10.20 14.93
CA TYR A 142 -6.97 9.88 13.82
C TYR A 142 -6.30 8.97 12.79
N ILE A 143 -7.04 7.97 12.33
CA ILE A 143 -6.74 7.14 11.17
C ILE A 143 -7.85 7.37 10.17
N VAL A 144 -7.51 7.92 9.00
CA VAL A 144 -8.49 8.37 8.00
C VAL A 144 -8.31 7.59 6.70
N SER A 145 -9.41 7.17 6.08
CA SER A 145 -9.38 6.66 4.71
C SER A 145 -10.59 7.11 3.90
N GLY A 146 -10.34 7.98 2.92
CA GLY A 146 -11.35 8.53 2.02
C GLY A 146 -11.86 7.58 0.94
N SER A 147 -11.33 6.36 0.85
CA SER A 147 -11.58 5.46 -0.28
C SER A 147 -12.00 4.07 0.19
N GLY A 148 -12.87 3.42 -0.58
CA GLY A 148 -13.13 1.98 -0.45
C GLY A 148 -12.00 1.11 -0.99
N TYR A 149 -10.99 1.69 -1.64
CA TYR A 149 -9.79 1.01 -2.14
C TYR A 149 -8.63 1.16 -1.15
N HIS A 150 -7.67 0.23 -1.21
CA HIS A 150 -6.46 0.23 -0.38
C HIS A 150 -6.71 0.18 1.15
N THR A 151 -7.83 -0.40 1.58
CA THR A 151 -8.20 -0.57 3.00
C THR A 151 -7.40 -1.66 3.73
N ASN A 152 -6.46 -2.31 3.04
CA ASN A 152 -5.76 -3.52 3.48
C ASN A 152 -5.00 -3.35 4.80
N HIS A 153 -4.54 -2.13 5.10
CA HIS A 153 -3.72 -1.84 6.27
C HIS A 153 -4.51 -1.22 7.43
N LEU A 154 -5.77 -0.83 7.20
CA LEU A 154 -6.60 -0.19 8.23
C LEU A 154 -6.82 -1.08 9.46
N PRO A 155 -7.12 -2.40 9.34
CA PRO A 155 -7.31 -3.24 10.53
C PRO A 155 -6.06 -3.34 11.40
N LEU A 156 -4.89 -3.51 10.79
CA LEU A 156 -3.62 -3.61 11.52
C LEU A 156 -3.22 -2.26 12.13
N THR A 157 -3.45 -1.16 11.41
CA THR A 157 -3.20 0.19 11.93
C THR A 157 -4.11 0.50 13.12
N GLY A 158 -5.40 0.13 13.05
CA GLY A 158 -6.33 0.29 14.17
C GLY A 158 -5.95 -0.52 15.41
N LYS A 159 -5.32 -1.69 15.23
CA LYS A 159 -4.75 -2.46 16.35
C LYS A 159 -3.49 -1.83 16.93
N ALA A 160 -2.66 -1.20 16.09
CA ALA A 160 -1.45 -0.50 16.53
C ALA A 160 -1.76 0.79 17.29
N TYR A 161 -2.88 1.44 16.98
CA TYR A 161 -3.34 2.68 17.62
C TYR A 161 -4.80 2.54 18.07
N PRO A 162 -5.06 1.78 19.15
CA PRO A 162 -6.42 1.47 19.60
C PRO A 162 -7.17 2.71 20.09
N ASP A 163 -6.49 3.75 20.56
CA ASP A 163 -7.13 4.98 21.04
C ASP A 163 -7.40 6.00 19.93
N ALA A 164 -6.79 5.82 18.74
CA ALA A 164 -7.05 6.68 17.60
C ALA A 164 -8.50 6.50 17.12
N LYS A 165 -9.15 7.58 16.69
CA LYS A 165 -10.43 7.48 15.99
C LYS A 165 -10.21 6.97 14.57
N LEU A 166 -11.01 5.99 14.14
CA LEU A 166 -11.02 5.53 12.76
C LEU A 166 -12.13 6.26 12.01
N VAL A 167 -11.78 6.97 10.94
CA VAL A 167 -12.72 7.72 10.10
C VAL A 167 -12.61 7.23 8.67
N CYS A 168 -13.68 6.75 8.05
CA CYS A 168 -13.61 6.32 6.65
C CYS A 168 -14.91 6.44 5.88
N ALA A 169 -14.81 6.32 4.56
CA ALA A 169 -15.99 6.25 3.70
C ALA A 169 -16.82 5.00 4.05
N GLY A 170 -18.15 5.06 3.95
CA GLY A 170 -19.01 3.96 4.38
C GLY A 170 -18.74 2.62 3.68
N ILE A 171 -18.29 2.65 2.43
CA ILE A 171 -17.87 1.44 1.71
C ILE A 171 -16.59 0.80 2.30
N ALA A 172 -15.69 1.61 2.88
CA ALA A 172 -14.53 1.12 3.59
C ALA A 172 -14.95 0.49 4.92
N ASP A 173 -15.84 1.14 5.68
CA ASP A 173 -16.38 0.58 6.93
C ASP A 173 -17.07 -0.78 6.70
N ALA A 174 -17.85 -0.91 5.63
CA ALA A 174 -18.48 -2.19 5.29
C ALA A 174 -17.45 -3.31 5.07
N LYS A 175 -16.34 -3.03 4.37
CA LYS A 175 -15.24 -3.98 4.16
C LYS A 175 -14.50 -4.32 5.45
N LEU A 176 -14.26 -3.31 6.27
CA LEU A 176 -13.55 -3.46 7.55
C LEU A 176 -14.37 -4.26 8.56
N SER A 177 -15.67 -3.97 8.63
CA SER A 177 -16.64 -4.71 9.45
C SER A 177 -16.70 -6.18 9.04
N ALA A 178 -16.74 -6.48 7.74
CA ALA A 178 -16.69 -7.85 7.23
C ALA A 178 -15.38 -8.59 7.60
N ALA A 179 -14.29 -7.85 7.79
CA ALA A 179 -13.00 -8.38 8.26
C ALA A 179 -12.86 -8.41 9.80
N GLY A 180 -13.92 -8.07 10.55
CA GLY A 180 -13.92 -8.06 12.02
C GLY A 180 -13.13 -6.90 12.63
N ALA A 181 -12.88 -5.82 11.89
CA ALA A 181 -12.32 -4.60 12.44
C ALA A 181 -13.40 -3.80 13.19
N ARG A 182 -12.96 -2.89 14.08
CA ARG A 182 -13.87 -1.96 14.75
C ARG A 182 -14.55 -1.04 13.73
N ARG A 183 -15.72 -0.53 14.09
CA ARG A 183 -16.45 0.43 13.27
C ARG A 183 -15.73 1.77 13.19
N ALA A 184 -15.88 2.43 12.05
CA ALA A 184 -15.41 3.78 11.81
C ALA A 184 -16.51 4.83 12.05
N ASP A 185 -16.08 6.04 12.37
CA ASP A 185 -16.87 7.24 12.14
C ASP A 185 -16.88 7.55 10.63
N TYR A 186 -17.92 8.24 10.16
CA TYR A 186 -18.11 8.51 8.73
C TYR A 186 -17.61 9.90 8.33
N ILE A 187 -17.06 9.99 7.12
CA ILE A 187 -16.82 11.21 6.33
C ILE A 187 -17.90 11.39 5.28
#